data_AF-A0A7Y2IXJ1-F1
#
_entry.id   AF-A0A7Y2IXJ1-F1
#
_cell.length_a   1.000
_cell.length_b   1.000
_cell.length_c   1.000
_cell.angle_alpha   90.00
_cell.angle_beta   90.00
_cell.angle_gamma   90.00
#
_symmetry.space_group_name_H-M   'P 1'
#
loop_
_entity.id
_entity.type
_entity.pdbx_description
1 polymer ?
#
loop_
_entity_poly.entity_id
_entity_poly.type
_entity_poly.pdbx_seq_one_letter_code
_entity_poly.pdbx_strand_id
1 'polypeptide(L)'
;VLPSYDVSHPARGYAMGCLSFALEETGAYSHAIIAGHGALALAPDDAWGLHAVTHVHDMTAQSRKGLGWLDAHENAWAHCNNFRFHVWWHKALLHLDLGEVETVFDLYDHKIRSEKTDDYRDISNATSLLMRLELEGVCVGDRWDELADLAETHTDDGSLVFADLHYLMPLLQTGRRAASVALADTAQARASDAGDIARGYATPGCAAISGLCAFAEGDHRTAFDGLLTAWPHMSRAGGSHAQRDVFERITIDAGIRAGQIDDAERVLRARTNRRGGAEDTYASARFAMIAAARGAAAQPPAA
;
A
#
# COMPACT_ATOMS: atom_id res chain seq x y z
N VAL A 1 4.79 16.39 23.63
CA VAL A 1 5.53 16.86 22.44
C VAL A 1 4.99 18.22 21.97
N LEU A 2 3.78 18.33 21.42
CA LEU A 2 3.24 19.61 20.90
C LEU A 2 3.28 20.83 21.84
N PRO A 3 3.03 20.72 23.16
CA PRO A 3 3.14 21.88 24.06
C PRO A 3 4.53 22.51 24.13
N SER A 4 5.58 21.77 23.74
CA SER A 4 6.95 22.26 23.67
C SER A 4 7.26 23.03 22.38
N TYR A 5 6.34 23.01 21.40
CA TYR A 5 6.43 23.72 20.12
C TYR A 5 5.35 24.82 20.08
N ASP A 6 5.52 25.85 20.93
CA ASP A 6 4.58 26.97 21.00
C ASP A 6 4.48 27.75 19.67
N VAL A 7 3.55 28.71 19.60
CA VAL A 7 3.22 29.44 18.35
C VAL A 7 4.41 30.17 17.73
N SER A 8 5.43 30.49 18.53
CA SER A 8 6.64 31.18 18.09
C SER A 8 7.79 30.23 17.74
N HIS A 9 7.65 28.94 18.06
CA HIS A 9 8.71 27.96 17.84
C HIS A 9 8.95 27.72 16.34
N PRO A 10 10.19 27.83 15.83
CA PRO A 10 10.47 27.75 14.39
C PRO A 10 10.08 26.40 13.77
N ALA A 11 10.19 25.32 14.54
CA ALA A 11 9.81 23.97 14.08
C ALA A 11 8.32 23.61 14.26
N ARG A 12 7.45 24.57 14.63
CA ARG A 12 6.03 24.28 14.89
C ARG A 12 5.31 23.71 13.66
N GLY A 13 5.59 24.24 12.47
CA GLY A 13 5.01 23.74 11.21
C GLY A 13 5.24 22.24 11.04
N TYR A 14 6.49 21.80 11.10
CA TYR A 14 6.84 20.37 10.99
C TYR A 14 6.22 19.51 12.11
N ALA A 15 6.16 20.02 13.35
CA ALA A 15 5.49 19.32 14.44
C ALA A 15 3.98 19.14 14.17
N MET A 16 3.33 20.12 13.53
CA MET A 16 1.95 20.02 13.07
C MET A 16 1.81 19.07 11.88
N GLY A 17 2.80 18.98 10.98
CA GLY A 17 2.85 17.97 9.93
C GLY A 17 2.85 16.55 10.51
N CYS A 18 3.71 16.28 11.50
CA CYS A 18 3.72 15.01 12.22
C CYS A 18 2.38 14.70 12.90
N LEU A 19 1.74 15.72 13.51
CA LEU A 19 0.40 15.58 14.08
C LEU A 19 -0.64 15.23 13.00
N SER A 20 -0.59 15.89 11.84
CA SER A 20 -1.48 15.64 10.70
C SER A 20 -1.43 14.17 10.31
N PHE A 21 -0.22 13.63 10.14
CA PHE A 21 -0.03 12.21 9.79
C PHE A 21 -0.56 11.27 10.89
N ALA A 22 -0.28 11.55 12.17
CA ALA A 22 -0.79 10.74 13.27
C ALA A 22 -2.33 10.75 13.37
N LEU A 23 -2.96 11.89 13.09
CA LEU A 23 -4.42 12.01 13.03
C LEU A 23 -5.00 11.23 11.85
N GLU A 24 -4.34 11.25 10.70
CA GLU A 24 -4.74 10.49 9.53
C GLU A 24 -4.67 8.98 9.76
N GLU A 25 -3.56 8.47 10.32
CA GLU A 25 -3.40 7.04 10.61
C GLU A 25 -4.37 6.51 11.70
N THR A 26 -5.01 7.40 12.45
CA THR A 26 -6.06 7.07 13.44
C THR A 26 -7.49 7.30 12.92
N GLY A 27 -7.65 7.71 11.66
CA GLY A 27 -8.95 7.94 11.03
C GLY A 27 -9.59 9.29 11.39
N ALA A 28 -8.88 10.17 12.09
CA ALA A 28 -9.34 11.53 12.42
C ALA A 28 -9.14 12.50 11.24
N TYR A 29 -9.62 12.12 10.06
CA TYR A 29 -9.34 12.75 8.76
C TYR A 29 -9.59 14.26 8.72
N SER A 30 -10.71 14.74 9.25
CA SER A 30 -11.01 16.18 9.27
C SER A 30 -10.01 16.98 10.12
N HIS A 31 -9.57 16.42 11.24
CA HIS A 31 -8.55 17.05 12.08
C HIS A 31 -7.16 16.99 11.43
N ALA A 32 -6.85 15.90 10.73
CA ALA A 32 -5.61 15.78 9.95
C ALA A 32 -5.51 16.88 8.88
N ILE A 33 -6.56 17.10 8.08
CA ILE A 33 -6.59 18.19 7.09
C ILE A 33 -6.30 19.55 7.74
N ILE A 34 -6.97 19.88 8.85
CA ILE A 34 -6.77 21.15 9.55
C ILE A 34 -5.31 21.29 10.03
N ALA A 35 -4.75 20.23 10.61
CA ALA A 35 -3.37 20.22 11.08
C ALA A 35 -2.36 20.37 9.93
N GLY A 36 -2.54 19.64 8.82
CA GLY A 36 -1.65 19.69 7.66
C GLY A 36 -1.69 21.03 6.92
N HIS A 37 -2.88 21.63 6.74
CA HIS A 37 -2.98 23.00 6.22
C HIS A 37 -2.30 24.02 7.15
N GLY A 38 -2.49 23.88 8.47
CA GLY A 38 -1.81 24.71 9.45
C GLY A 38 -0.30 24.53 9.44
N ALA A 39 0.19 23.32 9.18
CA ALA A 39 1.62 23.02 9.03
C ALA A 39 2.20 23.79 7.85
N LEU A 40 1.60 23.70 6.66
CA LEU A 40 2.08 24.39 5.45
C LEU A 40 1.98 25.91 5.54
N ALA A 41 0.99 26.44 6.26
CA ALA A 41 0.90 27.88 6.51
C ALA A 41 2.08 28.41 7.34
N LEU A 42 2.66 27.57 8.21
CA LEU A 42 3.80 27.92 9.07
C LEU A 42 5.15 27.55 8.43
N ALA A 43 5.20 26.43 7.71
CA ALA A 43 6.38 25.90 7.04
C ALA A 43 5.99 25.49 5.60
N PRO A 44 6.05 26.40 4.62
CA PRO A 44 5.62 26.14 3.24
C PRO A 44 6.40 25.04 2.51
N ASP A 45 7.56 24.64 3.04
CA ASP A 45 8.43 23.57 2.54
C ASP A 45 8.25 22.25 3.32
N ASP A 46 7.23 22.14 4.18
CA ASP A 46 6.92 20.90 4.89
C ASP A 46 6.27 19.85 3.98
N ALA A 47 7.11 19.05 3.32
CA ALA A 47 6.66 17.91 2.54
C ALA A 47 5.84 16.88 3.35
N TRP A 48 6.05 16.79 4.67
CA TRP A 48 5.37 15.82 5.52
C TRP A 48 3.91 16.22 5.80
N GLY A 49 3.66 17.48 6.13
CA GLY A 49 2.30 18.02 6.27
C GLY A 49 1.50 17.90 4.97
N LEU A 50 2.14 18.14 3.83
CA LEU A 50 1.53 17.98 2.50
C LEU A 50 1.19 16.52 2.19
N HIS A 51 2.13 15.61 2.46
CA HIS A 51 1.96 14.17 2.31
C HIS A 51 0.81 13.66 3.17
N ALA A 52 0.71 14.09 4.43
CA ALA A 52 -0.37 13.69 5.33
C ALA A 52 -1.76 14.11 4.81
N VAL A 53 -1.92 15.32 4.25
CA VAL A 53 -3.20 15.75 3.64
C VAL A 53 -3.51 14.95 2.37
N THR A 54 -2.50 14.62 1.57
CA THR A 54 -2.64 13.75 0.39
C THR A 54 -3.15 12.37 0.78
N HIS A 55 -2.59 11.82 1.87
CA HIS A 55 -3.02 10.60 2.51
C HIS A 55 -4.51 10.62 2.87
N VAL A 56 -4.98 11.71 3.49
CA VAL A 56 -6.42 11.86 3.79
C VAL A 56 -7.26 11.79 2.52
N HIS A 57 -6.83 12.44 1.44
CA HIS A 57 -7.57 12.41 0.17
C HIS A 57 -7.62 11.03 -0.47
N ASP A 58 -6.52 10.27 -0.44
CA ASP A 58 -6.51 8.87 -0.85
C ASP A 58 -7.44 8.03 0.03
N MET A 59 -7.24 8.07 1.34
CA MET A 59 -8.00 7.30 2.32
C MET A 59 -9.48 7.68 2.41
N THR A 60 -9.95 8.72 1.73
CA THR A 60 -11.37 9.11 1.68
C THR A 60 -11.96 9.11 0.27
N ALA A 61 -11.27 8.49 -0.69
CA ALA A 61 -11.66 8.43 -2.09
C ALA A 61 -11.96 9.82 -2.70
N GLN A 62 -11.14 10.82 -2.34
CA GLN A 62 -11.25 12.20 -2.83
C GLN A 62 -10.13 12.51 -3.83
N SER A 63 -9.93 11.62 -4.81
CA SER A 63 -8.76 11.62 -5.70
C SER A 63 -8.53 12.94 -6.42
N ARG A 64 -9.58 13.58 -6.96
CA ARG A 64 -9.47 14.91 -7.62
C ARG A 64 -9.02 16.02 -6.67
N LYS A 65 -9.42 15.97 -5.39
CA LYS A 65 -8.97 16.95 -4.39
C LYS A 65 -7.50 16.73 -4.03
N GLY A 66 -7.09 15.47 -3.88
CA GLY A 66 -5.70 15.09 -3.66
C GLY A 66 -4.78 15.56 -4.79
N LEU A 67 -5.20 15.38 -6.04
CA LEU A 67 -4.43 15.85 -7.20
C LEU A 67 -4.31 17.37 -7.22
N GLY A 68 -5.42 18.10 -7.05
CA GLY A 68 -5.39 19.56 -6.97
C GLY A 68 -4.53 20.09 -5.81
N TRP A 69 -4.51 19.38 -4.69
CA TRP A 69 -3.65 19.69 -3.55
C TRP A 69 -2.16 19.52 -3.88
N LEU A 70 -1.77 18.41 -4.50
CA LEU A 70 -0.39 18.15 -4.90
C LEU A 70 0.09 19.14 -5.97
N ASP A 71 -0.72 19.40 -6.98
CA ASP A 71 -0.39 20.29 -8.10
C ASP A 71 -0.20 21.74 -7.63
N ALA A 72 -0.98 22.20 -6.66
CA ALA A 72 -0.86 23.55 -6.10
C ALA A 72 0.41 23.77 -5.26
N HIS A 73 1.11 22.69 -4.87
CA HIS A 73 2.20 22.74 -3.89
C HIS A 73 3.43 21.93 -4.31
N GLU A 74 3.67 21.72 -5.61
CA GLU A 74 4.80 20.92 -6.12
C GLU A 74 6.16 21.37 -5.53
N ASN A 75 6.35 22.68 -5.37
CA ASN A 75 7.57 23.27 -4.80
C ASN A 75 7.89 22.77 -3.38
N ALA A 76 6.88 22.35 -2.60
CA ALA A 76 7.06 21.92 -1.22
C ALA A 76 7.67 20.51 -1.08
N TRP A 77 7.66 19.69 -2.14
CA TRP A 77 8.03 18.28 -2.02
C TRP A 77 8.87 17.72 -3.18
N ALA A 78 8.83 18.33 -4.37
CA ALA A 78 9.54 17.80 -5.53
C ALA A 78 11.06 17.75 -5.36
N HIS A 79 11.61 18.57 -4.45
CA HIS A 79 13.04 18.64 -4.14
C HIS A 79 13.47 17.72 -2.99
N CYS A 80 12.55 17.01 -2.33
CA CYS A 80 12.79 16.31 -1.07
C CYS A 80 13.42 14.91 -1.23
N ASN A 81 14.59 14.79 -1.88
CA ASN A 81 15.35 13.53 -2.05
C ASN A 81 14.40 12.33 -2.30
N ASN A 82 14.66 11.14 -1.76
CA ASN A 82 13.86 9.94 -2.04
C ASN A 82 12.38 10.09 -1.65
N PHE A 83 12.06 10.98 -0.71
CA PHE A 83 10.66 11.22 -0.33
C PHE A 83 9.82 11.76 -1.49
N ARG A 84 10.43 12.44 -2.47
CA ARG A 84 9.73 12.88 -3.69
C ARG A 84 9.11 11.71 -4.45
N PHE A 85 9.77 10.56 -4.51
CA PHE A 85 9.27 9.36 -5.20
C PHE A 85 8.01 8.82 -4.52
N HIS A 86 7.96 8.90 -3.20
CA HIS A 86 6.80 8.49 -2.42
C HIS A 86 5.60 9.42 -2.62
N VAL A 87 5.82 10.73 -2.75
CA VAL A 87 4.73 11.67 -3.07
C VAL A 87 4.24 11.47 -4.51
N TRP A 88 5.14 11.23 -5.47
CA TRP A 88 4.76 10.84 -6.84
C TRP A 88 3.95 9.54 -6.87
N TRP A 89 4.30 8.57 -6.02
CA TRP A 89 3.53 7.33 -5.86
C TRP A 89 2.11 7.60 -5.37
N HIS A 90 1.91 8.46 -4.38
CA HIS A 90 0.56 8.88 -3.98
C HIS A 90 -0.19 9.56 -5.13
N LYS A 91 0.47 10.43 -5.90
CA LYS A 91 -0.14 11.04 -7.09
C LYS A 91 -0.63 9.96 -8.07
N ALA A 92 0.20 8.95 -8.33
CA ALA A 92 -0.15 7.82 -9.18
C ALA A 92 -1.31 6.99 -8.62
N LEU A 93 -1.40 6.78 -7.30
CA LEU A 93 -2.57 6.11 -6.69
C LEU A 93 -3.87 6.89 -6.91
N LEU A 94 -3.83 8.22 -6.81
CA LEU A 94 -5.00 9.07 -7.05
C LEU A 94 -5.44 9.00 -8.53
N HIS A 95 -4.49 8.99 -9.48
CA HIS A 95 -4.79 8.77 -10.90
C HIS A 95 -5.34 7.35 -11.17
N LEU A 96 -4.79 6.34 -10.50
CA LEU A 96 -5.24 4.96 -10.62
C LEU A 96 -6.71 4.82 -10.17
N ASP A 97 -7.08 5.45 -9.06
CA ASP A 97 -8.47 5.47 -8.59
C ASP A 97 -9.42 6.17 -9.58
N LEU A 98 -8.94 7.11 -10.38
CA LEU A 98 -9.70 7.73 -11.47
C LEU A 98 -9.72 6.91 -12.77
N GLY A 99 -9.02 5.78 -12.82
CA GLY A 99 -8.86 4.96 -14.02
C GLY A 99 -7.92 5.55 -15.07
N GLU A 100 -7.09 6.53 -14.71
CA GLU A 100 -6.21 7.27 -15.61
C GLU A 100 -4.87 6.53 -15.81
N VAL A 101 -4.94 5.29 -16.33
CA VAL A 101 -3.83 4.31 -16.38
C VAL A 101 -2.60 4.82 -17.15
N GLU A 102 -2.78 5.51 -18.28
CA GLU A 102 -1.65 6.05 -19.06
C GLU A 102 -0.82 7.04 -18.23
N THR A 103 -1.48 7.90 -17.45
CA THR A 103 -0.82 8.84 -16.52
C THR A 103 -0.09 8.10 -15.40
N VAL A 104 -0.66 6.97 -14.93
CA VAL A 104 0.01 6.14 -13.91
C VAL A 104 1.32 5.58 -14.44
N PHE A 105 1.37 5.11 -15.69
CA PHE A 105 2.61 4.63 -16.31
C PHE A 105 3.62 5.75 -16.56
N ASP A 106 3.17 6.92 -17.04
CA ASP A 106 4.05 8.09 -17.20
C ASP A 106 4.72 8.48 -15.87
N LEU A 107 3.93 8.54 -14.78
CA LEU A 107 4.45 8.80 -13.44
C LEU A 107 5.38 7.68 -12.96
N TYR A 108 5.06 6.41 -13.22
CA TYR A 108 5.92 5.30 -12.87
C TYR A 108 7.29 5.43 -13.54
N ASP A 109 7.32 5.56 -14.86
CA ASP A 109 8.55 5.52 -15.66
C ASP A 109 9.41 6.78 -15.49
N HIS A 110 8.77 7.96 -15.41
CA HIS A 110 9.47 9.24 -15.43
C HIS A 110 9.61 9.92 -14.07
N LYS A 111 8.92 9.44 -13.03
CA LYS A 111 8.98 10.04 -11.69
C LYS A 111 9.31 9.05 -10.60
N ILE A 112 8.56 7.95 -10.46
CA ILE A 112 8.71 7.00 -9.34
C ILE A 112 9.96 6.13 -9.51
N ARG A 113 10.21 5.63 -10.72
CA ARG A 113 11.39 4.84 -11.09
C ARG A 113 12.34 5.59 -12.04
N SER A 114 12.31 6.92 -12.00
CA SER A 114 13.29 7.74 -12.74
C SER A 114 14.72 7.49 -12.27
N GLU A 115 14.87 7.17 -10.99
CA GLU A 115 16.11 6.71 -10.38
C GLU A 115 15.87 5.31 -9.81
N LYS A 116 16.72 4.37 -10.21
CA LYS A 116 16.63 2.94 -9.87
C LYS A 116 17.36 2.65 -8.56
N THR A 117 16.91 3.30 -7.48
CA THR A 117 17.43 3.08 -6.13
C THR A 117 16.96 1.71 -5.60
N ASP A 118 17.73 1.18 -4.65
CA ASP A 118 17.46 -0.01 -3.84
C ASP A 118 16.90 0.33 -2.44
N ASP A 119 16.52 1.59 -2.18
CA ASP A 119 15.83 1.97 -0.94
C ASP A 119 14.50 1.20 -0.85
N TYR A 120 14.30 0.50 0.26
CA TYR A 120 13.11 -0.35 0.43
C TYR A 120 11.79 0.41 0.19
N ARG A 121 11.71 1.71 0.50
CA ARG A 121 10.49 2.50 0.26
C ARG A 121 10.25 2.71 -1.22
N ASP A 122 11.31 2.95 -1.99
CA ASP A 122 11.21 3.17 -3.44
C ASP A 122 10.78 1.87 -4.13
N ILE A 123 11.31 0.72 -3.68
CA ILE A 123 10.86 -0.60 -4.12
C ILE A 123 9.41 -0.87 -3.69
N SER A 124 9.04 -0.58 -2.44
CA SER A 124 7.65 -0.71 -1.98
C SER A 124 6.67 0.13 -2.78
N ASN A 125 7.02 1.37 -3.12
CA ASN A 125 6.21 2.25 -3.96
C ASN A 125 5.96 1.58 -5.33
N ALA A 126 7.03 1.14 -5.98
CA ALA A 126 6.97 0.58 -7.33
C ALA A 126 6.18 -0.73 -7.38
N THR A 127 6.59 -1.70 -6.56
CA THR A 127 5.99 -3.04 -6.48
C THR A 127 4.51 -2.97 -6.12
N SER A 128 4.13 -2.11 -5.15
CA SER A 128 2.73 -1.96 -4.78
C SER A 128 1.89 -1.33 -5.90
N LEU A 129 2.45 -0.39 -6.68
CA LEU A 129 1.73 0.22 -7.80
C LEU A 129 1.53 -0.77 -8.95
N LEU A 130 2.56 -1.55 -9.31
CA LEU A 130 2.47 -2.58 -10.34
C LEU A 130 1.44 -3.66 -9.97
N MET A 131 1.48 -4.16 -8.73
CA MET A 131 0.51 -5.15 -8.26
C MET A 131 -0.91 -4.61 -8.31
N ARG A 132 -1.13 -3.34 -7.94
CA ARG A 132 -2.46 -2.71 -8.05
C ARG A 132 -2.95 -2.64 -9.49
N LEU A 133 -2.09 -2.29 -10.44
CA LEU A 133 -2.41 -2.28 -11.87
C LEU A 133 -2.81 -3.68 -12.35
N GLU A 134 -2.04 -4.72 -11.99
CA GLU A 134 -2.35 -6.11 -12.36
C GLU A 134 -3.66 -6.62 -11.74
N LEU A 135 -4.00 -6.21 -10.52
CA LEU A 135 -5.29 -6.50 -9.92
C LEU A 135 -6.44 -5.85 -10.71
N GLU A 136 -6.23 -4.68 -11.33
CA GLU A 136 -7.19 -4.06 -12.27
C GLU A 136 -7.17 -4.70 -13.67
N GLY A 137 -6.39 -5.77 -13.88
CA GLY A 137 -6.26 -6.43 -15.18
C GLY A 137 -5.39 -5.68 -16.18
N VAL A 138 -4.59 -4.71 -15.74
CA VAL A 138 -3.68 -3.95 -16.58
C VAL A 138 -2.36 -4.72 -16.73
N CYS A 139 -1.89 -4.87 -17.98
CA CYS A 139 -0.58 -5.45 -18.27
C CYS A 139 0.52 -4.43 -17.98
N VAL A 140 1.46 -4.78 -17.10
CA VAL A 140 2.55 -3.87 -16.69
C VAL A 140 3.86 -4.05 -17.46
N GLY A 141 3.92 -5.04 -18.36
CA GLY A 141 5.10 -5.31 -19.20
C GLY A 141 6.27 -5.90 -18.41
N ASP A 142 7.48 -5.44 -18.71
CA ASP A 142 8.76 -5.87 -18.14
C ASP A 142 9.15 -5.12 -16.86
N ARG A 143 8.28 -4.25 -16.33
CA ARG A 143 8.58 -3.38 -15.17
C ARG A 143 8.90 -4.14 -13.88
N TRP A 144 8.56 -5.42 -13.80
CA TRP A 144 8.93 -6.28 -12.68
C TRP A 144 10.39 -6.73 -12.69
N ASP A 145 11.03 -6.83 -13.86
CA ASP A 145 12.35 -7.44 -14.02
C ASP A 145 13.42 -6.67 -13.24
N GLU A 146 13.43 -5.34 -13.37
CA GLU A 146 14.35 -4.47 -12.65
C GLU A 146 14.18 -4.54 -11.14
N LEU A 147 12.93 -4.60 -10.67
CA LEU A 147 12.63 -4.72 -9.24
C LEU A 147 13.02 -6.09 -8.69
N ALA A 148 12.93 -7.14 -9.52
CA ALA A 148 13.33 -8.48 -9.14
C ALA A 148 14.85 -8.60 -9.02
N ASP A 149 15.60 -8.03 -9.97
CA ASP A 149 17.07 -8.00 -9.91
C ASP A 149 17.57 -7.32 -8.62
N LEU A 150 16.92 -6.24 -8.19
CA LEU A 150 17.22 -5.59 -6.90
C LEU A 150 16.76 -6.44 -5.72
N ALA A 151 15.55 -6.97 -5.74
CA ALA A 151 15.02 -7.79 -4.64
C ALA A 151 15.84 -9.07 -4.38
N GLU A 152 16.49 -9.64 -5.39
CA GLU A 152 17.37 -10.81 -5.24
C GLU A 152 18.55 -10.54 -4.29
N THR A 153 18.99 -9.27 -4.16
CA THR A 153 20.09 -8.90 -3.26
C THR A 153 19.66 -8.63 -1.82
N HIS A 154 18.36 -8.73 -1.51
CA HIS A 154 17.78 -8.42 -0.19
C HIS A 154 17.13 -9.63 0.50
N THR A 155 17.36 -10.84 0.00
CA THR A 155 16.70 -12.07 0.51
C THR A 155 17.10 -12.47 1.94
N ASP A 156 18.19 -11.93 2.49
CA ASP A 156 18.73 -12.24 3.81
C ASP A 156 18.65 -11.07 4.81
N ASP A 157 18.06 -9.92 4.43
CA ASP A 157 17.92 -8.75 5.29
C ASP A 157 17.17 -9.10 6.58
N GLY A 158 15.94 -9.61 6.45
CA GLY A 158 15.13 -10.09 7.57
C GLY A 158 14.95 -9.04 8.67
N SER A 159 14.84 -7.76 8.30
CA SER A 159 14.88 -6.63 9.24
C SER A 159 13.53 -5.95 9.43
N LEU A 160 12.71 -5.90 8.38
CA LEU A 160 11.39 -5.28 8.38
C LEU A 160 10.44 -6.07 7.49
N VAL A 161 9.41 -6.67 8.09
CA VAL A 161 8.39 -7.46 7.37
C VAL A 161 7.81 -6.68 6.18
N PHE A 162 7.50 -5.40 6.36
CA PHE A 162 6.99 -4.56 5.28
C PHE A 162 7.92 -4.53 4.06
N ALA A 163 9.24 -4.41 4.25
CA ALA A 163 10.19 -4.42 3.15
C ALA A 163 10.22 -5.80 2.47
N ASP A 164 10.37 -6.87 3.25
CA ASP A 164 10.43 -8.25 2.76
C ASP A 164 9.19 -8.64 1.93
N LEU A 165 7.99 -8.24 2.37
CA LEU A 165 6.77 -8.50 1.59
C LEU A 165 6.78 -7.78 0.23
N HIS A 166 7.38 -6.59 0.14
CA HIS A 166 7.51 -5.86 -1.12
C HIS A 166 8.64 -6.39 -1.99
N TYR A 167 9.75 -6.88 -1.43
CA TYR A 167 10.79 -7.60 -2.17
C TYR A 167 10.30 -8.95 -2.68
N LEU A 168 9.40 -9.62 -1.96
CA LEU A 168 8.87 -10.90 -2.37
C LEU A 168 8.01 -10.81 -3.64
N MET A 169 7.20 -9.76 -3.80
CA MET A 169 6.32 -9.59 -4.96
C MET A 169 7.04 -9.66 -6.33
N PRO A 170 8.09 -8.87 -6.61
CA PRO A 170 8.80 -8.93 -7.89
C PRO A 170 9.50 -10.28 -8.10
N LEU A 171 10.05 -10.90 -7.04
CA LEU A 171 10.66 -12.24 -7.12
C LEU A 171 9.64 -13.29 -7.56
N LEU A 172 8.44 -13.26 -6.98
CA LEU A 172 7.35 -14.16 -7.36
C LEU A 172 6.89 -13.90 -8.79
N GLN A 173 6.68 -12.65 -9.16
CA GLN A 173 6.13 -12.27 -10.47
C GLN A 173 7.07 -12.59 -11.64
N THR A 174 8.38 -12.60 -11.39
CA THR A 174 9.40 -12.95 -12.38
C THR A 174 9.90 -14.40 -12.26
N GLY A 175 9.28 -15.20 -11.37
CA GLY A 175 9.58 -16.62 -11.23
C GLY A 175 10.95 -16.94 -10.59
N ARG A 176 11.52 -16.03 -9.80
CA ARG A 176 12.81 -16.20 -9.08
C ARG A 176 12.67 -17.11 -7.86
N ARG A 177 12.26 -18.37 -8.10
CA ARG A 177 11.86 -19.33 -7.05
C ARG A 177 12.92 -19.51 -5.96
N ALA A 178 14.20 -19.58 -6.32
CA ALA A 178 15.27 -19.75 -5.34
C ALA A 178 15.36 -18.57 -4.37
N ALA A 179 15.27 -17.33 -4.89
CA ALA A 179 15.28 -16.11 -4.09
C ALA A 179 14.01 -15.97 -3.24
N SER A 180 12.83 -16.28 -3.79
CA SER A 180 11.57 -16.28 -3.02
C SER A 180 11.61 -17.26 -1.84
N VAL A 181 12.17 -18.46 -2.04
CA VAL A 181 12.35 -19.45 -0.97
C VAL A 181 13.37 -18.96 0.07
N ALA A 182 14.50 -18.42 -0.36
CA ALA A 182 15.50 -17.87 0.56
C ALA A 182 14.94 -16.76 1.46
N LEU A 183 14.15 -15.84 0.90
CA LEU A 183 13.47 -14.79 1.66
C LEU A 183 12.46 -15.39 2.67
N ALA A 184 11.67 -16.37 2.25
CA ALA A 184 10.74 -17.05 3.14
C ALA A 184 11.45 -17.79 4.29
N ASP A 185 12.58 -18.44 4.01
CA ASP A 185 13.40 -19.13 5.02
C ASP A 185 14.01 -18.14 6.01
N THR A 186 14.52 -17.00 5.53
CA THR A 186 15.01 -15.89 6.38
C THR A 186 13.89 -15.40 7.32
N ALA A 187 12.71 -15.12 6.78
CA ALA A 187 11.56 -14.68 7.58
C ALA A 187 11.17 -15.71 8.66
N GLN A 188 11.18 -17.00 8.32
CA GLN A 188 10.87 -18.07 9.26
C GLN A 188 11.92 -18.21 10.37
N ALA A 189 13.20 -18.03 10.04
CA ALA A 189 14.28 -17.96 11.02
C ALA A 189 14.07 -16.77 11.98
N ARG A 190 13.80 -15.57 11.44
CA ARG A 190 13.51 -14.36 12.22
C ARG A 190 12.29 -14.50 13.12
N ALA A 191 11.26 -15.20 12.69
CA ALA A 191 10.07 -15.47 13.50
C ALA A 191 10.37 -16.26 14.78
N SER A 192 11.49 -16.99 14.82
CA SER A 192 11.93 -17.80 15.96
C SER A 192 12.86 -17.06 16.93
N ASP A 193 13.28 -15.83 16.57
CA ASP A 193 14.13 -14.99 17.41
C ASP A 193 13.34 -14.36 18.57
N ALA A 194 14.02 -13.56 19.40
CA ALA A 194 13.41 -12.75 20.44
C ALA A 194 13.26 -11.28 20.01
N GLY A 195 12.29 -10.57 20.60
CA GLY A 195 12.11 -9.13 20.40
C GLY A 195 11.05 -8.76 19.37
N ASP A 196 10.96 -7.48 19.07
CA ASP A 196 9.83 -6.89 18.33
C ASP A 196 9.83 -7.30 16.86
N ILE A 197 11.02 -7.37 16.25
CA ILE A 197 11.23 -7.84 14.88
C ILE A 197 10.71 -9.27 14.73
N ALA A 198 11.14 -10.18 15.63
CA ALA A 198 10.70 -11.56 15.61
C ALA A 198 9.18 -11.72 15.73
N ARG A 199 8.55 -10.91 16.60
CA ARG A 199 7.08 -10.92 16.72
C ARG A 199 6.39 -10.42 15.46
N GLY A 200 6.98 -9.47 14.72
CA GLY A 200 6.47 -9.03 13.42
C GLY A 200 6.54 -10.14 12.38
N TYR A 201 7.67 -10.86 12.29
CA TYR A 201 7.80 -12.00 11.38
C TYR A 201 6.88 -13.16 11.75
N ALA A 202 6.77 -13.50 13.03
CA ALA A 202 5.84 -14.53 13.49
C ALA A 202 4.37 -14.14 13.22
N THR A 203 4.02 -12.86 13.38
CA THR A 203 2.68 -12.34 13.08
C THR A 203 2.74 -10.84 12.77
N PRO A 204 2.52 -10.42 11.51
CA PRO A 204 1.87 -11.14 10.41
C PRO A 204 2.79 -11.87 9.41
N GLY A 205 4.12 -11.70 9.51
CA GLY A 205 5.06 -11.92 8.40
C GLY A 205 4.95 -13.27 7.67
N CYS A 206 5.15 -14.40 8.37
CA CYS A 206 5.15 -15.73 7.75
C CYS A 206 3.82 -16.07 7.07
N ALA A 207 2.69 -15.68 7.67
CA ALA A 207 1.37 -15.92 7.08
C ALA A 207 1.16 -15.09 5.81
N ALA A 208 1.62 -13.83 5.80
CA ALA A 208 1.57 -12.96 4.64
C ALA A 208 2.47 -13.47 3.50
N ILE A 209 3.70 -13.89 3.80
CA ILE A 209 4.64 -14.49 2.83
C ILE A 209 4.03 -15.73 2.18
N SER A 210 3.52 -16.66 3.00
CA SER A 210 2.86 -17.88 2.51
C SER A 210 1.69 -17.55 1.59
N GLY A 211 0.86 -16.59 1.99
CA GLY A 211 -0.28 -16.14 1.19
C GLY A 211 0.10 -15.49 -0.14
N LEU A 212 1.17 -14.68 -0.17
CA LEU A 212 1.69 -14.09 -1.40
C LEU A 212 2.26 -15.15 -2.36
N CYS A 213 3.04 -16.11 -1.84
CA CYS A 213 3.55 -17.23 -2.63
C CYS A 213 2.41 -18.01 -3.29
N ALA A 214 1.39 -18.38 -2.51
CA ALA A 214 0.22 -19.10 -3.02
C ALA A 214 -0.57 -18.27 -4.05
N PHE A 215 -0.66 -16.95 -3.86
CA PHE A 215 -1.34 -16.08 -4.82
C PHE A 215 -0.66 -16.10 -6.19
N ALA A 216 0.68 -16.01 -6.21
CA ALA A 216 1.49 -16.06 -7.42
C ALA A 216 1.41 -17.43 -8.13
N GLU A 217 1.27 -18.52 -7.37
CA GLU A 217 1.10 -19.87 -7.91
C GLU A 217 -0.34 -20.15 -8.41
N GLY A 218 -1.28 -19.20 -8.21
CA GLY A 218 -2.70 -19.36 -8.59
C GLY A 218 -3.53 -20.18 -7.60
N ASP A 219 -2.96 -20.60 -6.46
CA ASP A 219 -3.69 -21.24 -5.36
C ASP A 219 -4.41 -20.18 -4.52
N HIS A 220 -5.54 -19.71 -5.04
CA HIS A 220 -6.29 -18.62 -4.43
C HIS A 220 -6.90 -18.97 -3.07
N ARG A 221 -7.17 -20.25 -2.77
CA ARG A 221 -7.68 -20.67 -1.45
C ARG A 221 -6.58 -20.50 -0.41
N THR A 222 -5.41 -21.09 -0.64
CA THR A 222 -4.29 -20.98 0.30
C THR A 222 -3.81 -19.54 0.44
N ALA A 223 -3.81 -18.79 -0.67
CA ALA A 223 -3.52 -17.36 -0.66
C ALA A 223 -4.46 -16.59 0.27
N PHE A 224 -5.76 -16.82 0.13
CA PHE A 224 -6.77 -16.16 0.96
C PHE A 224 -6.60 -16.52 2.44
N ASP A 225 -6.43 -17.79 2.77
CA ASP A 225 -6.33 -18.24 4.17
C ASP A 225 -5.09 -17.66 4.87
N GLY A 226 -3.94 -17.65 4.18
CA GLY A 226 -2.70 -17.06 4.69
C GLY A 226 -2.79 -15.55 4.89
N LEU A 227 -3.28 -14.83 3.88
CA LEU A 227 -3.42 -13.37 3.95
C LEU A 227 -4.52 -12.94 4.94
N LEU A 228 -5.62 -13.68 5.04
CA LEU A 228 -6.68 -13.43 6.02
C LEU A 228 -6.18 -13.64 7.46
N THR A 229 -5.29 -14.61 7.68
CA THR A 229 -4.62 -14.82 8.97
C THR A 229 -3.71 -13.64 9.34
N ALA A 230 -2.99 -13.10 8.35
CA ALA A 230 -2.12 -11.94 8.53
C ALA A 230 -2.89 -10.62 8.73
N TRP A 231 -4.04 -10.48 8.10
CA TRP A 231 -4.78 -9.22 7.92
C TRP A 231 -5.04 -8.42 9.21
N PRO A 232 -5.54 -9.00 10.33
CA PRO A 232 -5.80 -8.24 11.56
C PRO A 232 -4.56 -7.65 12.21
N HIS A 233 -3.37 -8.14 11.84
CA HIS A 233 -2.10 -7.80 12.46
C HIS A 233 -1.17 -7.01 11.53
N MET A 234 -1.65 -6.62 10.34
CA MET A 234 -0.80 -6.04 9.30
C MET A 234 -0.13 -4.73 9.72
N SER A 235 -0.68 -3.98 10.69
CA SER A 235 -0.03 -2.79 11.25
C SER A 235 1.33 -3.07 11.89
N ARG A 236 1.59 -4.31 12.34
CA ARG A 236 2.87 -4.73 12.92
C ARG A 236 3.95 -4.95 11.86
N ALA A 237 3.58 -5.08 10.59
CA ALA A 237 4.56 -5.24 9.51
C ALA A 237 5.34 -3.93 9.25
N GLY A 238 4.72 -2.78 9.56
CA GLY A 238 5.21 -1.45 9.18
C GLY A 238 4.37 -0.81 8.08
N GLY A 239 4.88 0.30 7.52
CA GLY A 239 4.19 1.12 6.53
C GLY A 239 3.00 1.92 7.07
N SER A 240 2.35 2.70 6.22
CA SER A 240 1.08 3.38 6.49
C SER A 240 -0.12 2.54 6.04
N HIS A 241 -1.36 2.98 6.31
CA HIS A 241 -2.55 2.29 5.80
C HIS A 241 -2.57 2.24 4.27
N ALA A 242 -2.26 3.34 3.60
CA ALA A 242 -2.21 3.41 2.14
C ALA A 242 -1.19 2.44 1.53
N GLN A 243 -0.03 2.28 2.19
CA GLN A 243 1.01 1.34 1.74
C GLN A 243 0.58 -0.12 1.92
N ARG A 244 -0.01 -0.46 3.07
CA ARG A 244 -0.46 -1.84 3.35
C ARG A 244 -1.70 -2.25 2.55
N ASP A 245 -2.44 -1.30 2.02
CA ASP A 245 -3.69 -1.54 1.30
C ASP A 245 -3.51 -2.51 0.10
N VAL A 246 -2.30 -2.64 -0.48
CA VAL A 246 -2.03 -3.61 -1.55
C VAL A 246 -2.28 -5.05 -1.07
N PHE A 247 -1.86 -5.38 0.15
CA PHE A 247 -2.08 -6.72 0.72
C PHE A 247 -3.56 -6.97 1.01
N GLU A 248 -4.30 -5.95 1.43
CA GLU A 248 -5.76 -6.07 1.59
C GLU A 248 -6.44 -6.33 0.24
N ARG A 249 -6.01 -5.65 -0.83
CA ARG A 249 -6.54 -5.90 -2.18
C ARG A 249 -6.24 -7.31 -2.66
N ILE A 250 -5.00 -7.79 -2.51
CA ILE A 250 -4.64 -9.17 -2.85
C ILE A 250 -5.50 -10.16 -2.05
N THR A 251 -5.72 -9.91 -0.76
CA THR A 251 -6.59 -10.74 0.09
C THR A 251 -8.01 -10.82 -0.47
N ILE A 252 -8.60 -9.67 -0.81
CA ILE A 252 -9.97 -9.60 -1.35
C ILE A 252 -10.05 -10.33 -2.71
N ASP A 253 -9.12 -10.06 -3.61
CA ASP A 253 -9.07 -10.70 -4.93
C ASP A 253 -8.86 -12.22 -4.83
N ALA A 254 -7.97 -12.68 -3.94
CA ALA A 254 -7.79 -14.11 -3.65
C ALA A 254 -9.08 -14.75 -3.14
N GLY A 255 -9.77 -14.09 -2.20
CA GLY A 255 -11.04 -14.56 -1.64
C GLY A 255 -12.14 -14.68 -2.71
N ILE A 256 -12.29 -13.67 -3.57
CA ILE A 256 -13.25 -13.70 -4.68
C ILE A 256 -12.93 -14.84 -5.64
N ARG A 257 -11.67 -14.96 -6.09
CA ARG A 257 -11.24 -16.00 -7.04
C ARG A 257 -11.34 -17.41 -6.46
N ALA A 258 -11.20 -17.55 -5.14
CA ALA A 258 -11.37 -18.81 -4.42
C ALA A 258 -12.83 -19.09 -4.01
N GLY A 259 -13.80 -18.25 -4.42
CA GLY A 259 -15.21 -18.40 -4.09
C GLY A 259 -15.57 -18.16 -2.61
N GLN A 260 -14.70 -17.54 -1.82
CA GLN A 260 -15.00 -17.13 -0.43
C GLN A 260 -15.72 -15.79 -0.40
N ILE A 261 -16.88 -15.75 -1.06
CA ILE A 261 -17.56 -14.50 -1.38
C ILE A 261 -17.93 -13.73 -0.10
N ASP A 262 -18.44 -14.40 0.92
CA ASP A 262 -18.87 -13.76 2.18
C ASP A 262 -17.68 -13.18 2.97
N ASP A 263 -16.58 -13.93 3.06
CA ASP A 263 -15.39 -13.48 3.79
C ASP A 263 -14.62 -12.42 3.02
N ALA A 264 -14.56 -12.51 1.69
CA ALA A 264 -14.00 -11.45 0.85
C ALA A 264 -14.81 -10.16 0.98
N GLU A 265 -16.14 -10.25 1.00
CA GLU A 265 -17.01 -9.09 1.23
C GLU A 265 -16.78 -8.49 2.63
N ARG A 266 -16.59 -9.31 3.67
CA ARG A 266 -16.27 -8.85 5.02
C ARG A 266 -14.98 -8.03 5.05
N VAL A 267 -13.91 -8.54 4.42
CA VAL A 267 -12.62 -7.82 4.33
C VAL A 267 -12.81 -6.52 3.54
N LEU A 268 -13.51 -6.56 2.41
CA LEU A 268 -13.78 -5.38 1.58
C LEU A 268 -14.56 -4.30 2.34
N ARG A 269 -15.62 -4.66 3.07
CA ARG A 269 -16.39 -3.72 3.90
C ARG A 269 -15.54 -3.12 5.02
N ALA A 270 -14.69 -3.92 5.67
CA ALA A 270 -13.79 -3.43 6.70
C ALA A 270 -12.77 -2.43 6.12
N ARG A 271 -12.21 -2.72 4.94
CA ARG A 271 -11.35 -1.80 4.18
C ARG A 271 -12.08 -0.48 3.85
N THR A 272 -13.28 -0.55 3.29
CA THR A 272 -14.11 0.64 2.96
C THR A 272 -14.38 1.48 4.20
N ASN A 273 -14.74 0.87 5.32
CA ASN A 273 -14.98 1.57 6.58
C ASN A 273 -13.72 2.28 7.09
N ARG A 274 -12.54 1.63 6.98
CA ARG A 274 -11.27 2.26 7.35
C ARG A 274 -10.96 3.45 6.43
N ARG A 275 -11.37 3.40 5.16
CA ARG A 275 -11.23 4.47 4.17
C ARG A 275 -12.37 5.51 4.25
N GLY A 276 -12.69 5.92 5.48
CA GLY A 276 -13.73 6.94 5.73
C GLY A 276 -15.15 6.54 5.32
N GLY A 277 -15.40 5.26 5.02
CA GLY A 277 -16.68 4.76 4.53
C GLY A 277 -16.96 5.10 3.05
N ALA A 278 -16.03 5.72 2.35
CA ALA A 278 -16.18 6.03 0.92
C ALA A 278 -15.81 4.82 0.07
N GLU A 279 -16.64 4.52 -0.93
CA GLU A 279 -16.28 3.52 -1.94
C GLU A 279 -15.34 4.15 -2.97
N ASP A 280 -14.10 3.67 -3.01
CA ASP A 280 -13.16 3.95 -4.09
C ASP A 280 -13.45 3.05 -5.30
N THR A 281 -12.84 3.34 -6.46
CA THR A 281 -13.13 2.62 -7.70
C THR A 281 -12.85 1.13 -7.57
N TYR A 282 -11.78 0.75 -6.84
CA TYR A 282 -11.48 -0.64 -6.51
C TYR A 282 -12.64 -1.30 -5.76
N ALA A 283 -13.12 -0.68 -4.67
CA ALA A 283 -14.16 -1.24 -3.84
C ALA A 283 -15.48 -1.41 -4.61
N SER A 284 -15.90 -0.40 -5.37
CA SER A 284 -17.11 -0.49 -6.19
C SER A 284 -17.02 -1.63 -7.22
N ALA A 285 -15.86 -1.80 -7.88
CA ALA A 285 -15.65 -2.91 -8.81
C ALA A 285 -15.76 -4.29 -8.12
N ARG A 286 -15.15 -4.46 -6.93
CA ARG A 286 -15.17 -5.75 -6.23
C ARG A 286 -16.53 -6.06 -5.61
N PHE A 287 -17.28 -5.05 -5.13
CA PHE A 287 -18.67 -5.25 -4.74
C PHE A 287 -19.54 -5.73 -5.91
N ALA A 288 -19.33 -5.17 -7.11
CA ALA A 288 -20.02 -5.63 -8.31
C ALA A 288 -19.66 -7.09 -8.67
N MET A 289 -18.39 -7.48 -8.57
CA MET A 289 -17.95 -8.87 -8.78
C MET A 289 -18.59 -9.84 -7.77
N ILE A 290 -18.62 -9.47 -6.49
CA ILE A 290 -19.26 -10.24 -5.41
C ILE A 290 -20.77 -10.41 -5.68
N ALA A 291 -21.45 -9.33 -6.08
CA ALA A 291 -22.86 -9.37 -6.42
C ALA A 291 -23.14 -10.28 -7.63
N ALA A 292 -22.31 -10.20 -8.67
CA ALA A 292 -22.40 -11.05 -9.85
C ALA A 292 -22.19 -12.55 -9.50
N ALA A 293 -21.20 -12.86 -8.66
CA ALA A 293 -20.94 -14.23 -8.21
C ALA A 293 -22.13 -14.84 -7.46
N ARG A 294 -22.79 -14.05 -6.59
CA ARG A 294 -24.02 -14.48 -5.90
C ARG A 294 -25.19 -14.66 -6.87
N GLY A 295 -25.34 -13.76 -7.83
CA GLY A 295 -26.37 -13.87 -8.87
C GLY A 295 -26.23 -15.15 -9.69
N ALA A 296 -25.01 -15.52 -10.08
CA ALA A 296 -24.72 -16.75 -10.80
C ALA A 296 -25.03 -18.01 -9.97
N ALA A 297 -24.71 -18.00 -8.66
CA ALA A 297 -25.01 -19.11 -7.77
C ALA A 297 -26.51 -19.32 -7.51
N ALA A 298 -27.33 -18.26 -7.64
CA ALA A 298 -28.77 -18.30 -7.43
C ALA A 298 -29.57 -18.78 -8.67
N GLN A 299 -28.95 -18.88 -9.85
CA GLN A 299 -29.61 -19.39 -11.05
C GLN A 299 -29.61 -20.93 -11.04
N PRO A 300 -30.77 -21.59 -11.27
CA PRO A 300 -30.81 -23.04 -11.42
C PRO A 300 -29.99 -23.45 -12.66
N PRO A 301 -29.35 -24.64 -12.66
CA PRO A 301 -28.59 -25.10 -13.83
C PRO A 301 -29.51 -25.12 -15.06
N ALA A 302 -29.01 -24.59 -16.18
CA ALA A 302 -29.72 -24.62 -17.44
C ALA A 302 -30.05 -26.07 -17.82
N ALA A 303 -31.33 -26.33 -18.08
CA ALA A 303 -31.87 -27.65 -18.42
C ALA A 303 -31.45 -28.13 -19.81
#